data_AF-A0A9N8P8J1-F1
#
_entry.id   AF-A0A9N8P8J1-F1
#
_cell.length_a   1.000
_cell.length_b   1.000
_cell.length_c   1.000
_cell.angle_alpha   90.00
_cell.angle_beta   90.00
_cell.angle_gamma   90.00
#
_symmetry.space_group_name_H-M   'P 1'
#
loop_
_entity.id
_entity.type
_entity.pdbx_description
1 polymer ?
#
loop_
_entity_poly.entity_id
_entity_poly.type
_entity_poly.pdbx_seq_one_letter_code
_entity_poly.pdbx_strand_id
1 'polypeptide(L)'
;MFAGAFFRDYQDAQLRDPLTLPRQQMLGVGAAMAANRLSHFFDLRGPSMAIDTGCSTTLTALHQACQSLRTGESDMSIVGGANVMINSDIFVTMSSLQYVDSLI
;
A
#
# COMPACT_ATOMS: atom_id res chain seq x y z
N MET A 1 11.20 -4.84 -5.62
CA MET A 1 10.12 -3.86 -5.44
C MET A 1 9.43 -4.08 -4.12
N PHE A 2 9.53 -3.11 -3.21
CA PHE A 2 8.89 -3.14 -1.91
C PHE A 2 7.98 -1.91 -1.80
N ALA A 3 6.67 -2.14 -1.73
CA ALA A 3 5.67 -1.07 -1.68
C ALA A 3 5.04 -1.00 -0.29
N GLY A 4 5.22 0.12 0.41
CA GLY A 4 4.51 0.41 1.66
C GLY A 4 3.19 1.11 1.36
N ALA A 5 2.07 0.48 1.67
CA ALA A 5 0.77 1.12 1.61
C ALA A 5 0.00 0.76 2.87
N PHE A 6 -0.66 1.75 3.44
CA PHE A 6 -1.55 1.62 4.58
C PHE A 6 -2.81 2.40 4.24
N PHE A 7 -3.94 1.98 4.80
CA PHE A 7 -5.28 2.40 4.38
C PHE A 7 -5.61 2.03 2.93
N ARG A 8 -6.85 1.55 2.73
CA ARG A 8 -7.35 1.04 1.44
C ARG A 8 -8.66 1.71 1.05
N ASP A 9 -8.82 2.96 1.46
CA ASP A 9 -10.04 3.77 1.30
C ASP A 9 -10.55 3.78 -0.13
N TYR A 10 -9.63 3.88 -1.10
CA TYR A 10 -10.01 3.87 -2.51
C TYR A 10 -10.63 2.55 -2.93
N GLN A 11 -10.07 1.43 -2.47
CA GLN A 11 -10.65 0.11 -2.71
C GLN A 11 -11.98 -0.04 -2.00
N ASP A 12 -12.06 0.38 -0.74
CA ASP A 12 -13.27 0.27 0.07
C ASP A 12 -14.39 1.12 -0.54
N ALA A 13 -14.06 2.32 -1.06
CA ALA A 13 -14.99 3.17 -1.80
C ALA A 13 -15.51 2.50 -3.07
N GLN A 14 -14.66 1.78 -3.82
CA GLN A 14 -15.10 1.02 -5.00
C GLN A 14 -16.04 -0.13 -4.65
N LEU A 15 -15.85 -0.77 -3.48
CA LEU A 15 -16.65 -1.90 -3.03
C LEU A 15 -18.02 -1.50 -2.46
N ARG A 16 -18.31 -0.20 -2.29
CA ARG A 16 -19.59 0.28 -1.73
C ARG A 16 -20.80 -0.09 -2.57
N ASP A 17 -20.66 -0.13 -3.89
CA ASP A 17 -21.73 -0.52 -4.81
C ASP A 17 -21.26 -1.67 -5.72
N PRO A 18 -21.64 -2.91 -5.41
CA PRO A 18 -21.25 -4.08 -6.18
C PRO A 18 -21.72 -4.05 -7.64
N LEU A 19 -22.77 -3.30 -7.96
CA LEU A 19 -23.33 -3.23 -9.32
C LEU A 19 -22.50 -2.33 -10.24
N THR A 20 -21.69 -1.43 -9.68
CA THR A 20 -20.81 -0.51 -10.43
C THR A 20 -19.33 -0.91 -10.39
N LEU A 21 -19.01 -2.06 -9.77
CA LEU A 21 -17.64 -2.56 -9.68
C LEU A 21 -17.03 -2.87 -11.06
N PRO A 22 -15.91 -2.23 -11.44
CA PRO A 22 -15.26 -2.52 -12.70
C PRO A 22 -14.57 -3.91 -12.65
N ARG A 23 -14.59 -4.62 -13.78
CA ARG A 23 -14.04 -5.98 -13.90
C ARG A 23 -12.56 -6.09 -13.49
N GLN A 24 -11.79 -5.03 -13.74
CA GLN A 24 -10.35 -4.97 -13.48
C GLN A 24 -10.01 -4.45 -12.09
N GLN A 25 -10.99 -4.21 -11.22
CA GLN A 25 -10.81 -3.62 -9.89
C GLN A 25 -9.71 -4.34 -9.10
N MET A 26 -9.76 -5.67 -9.02
CA MET A 26 -8.75 -6.47 -8.32
C MET A 26 -7.32 -6.24 -8.82
N LEU A 27 -7.15 -6.05 -10.14
CA LEU A 27 -5.84 -5.76 -10.75
C LEU A 27 -5.40 -4.32 -10.47
N GLY A 28 -6.35 -3.42 -10.24
CA GLY A 28 -6.11 -2.01 -9.98
C GLY A 28 -5.66 -1.72 -8.55
N VAL A 29 -6.36 -2.32 -7.57
CA VAL A 29 -6.29 -1.94 -6.15
C VAL A 29 -5.98 -3.08 -5.19
N GLY A 30 -5.84 -4.32 -5.67
CA GLY A 30 -5.52 -5.47 -4.82
C GLY A 30 -4.26 -5.23 -3.97
N ALA A 31 -4.20 -5.78 -2.76
CA ALA A 31 -3.14 -5.49 -1.79
C ALA A 31 -1.72 -5.67 -2.37
N ALA A 32 -1.48 -6.75 -3.12
CA ALA A 32 -0.20 -7.01 -3.77
C ALA A 32 0.07 -6.13 -5.01
N MET A 33 -0.97 -5.51 -5.58
CA MET A 33 -0.87 -4.78 -6.85
C MET A 33 -0.07 -3.49 -6.74
N ALA A 34 0.04 -2.90 -5.55
CA ALA A 34 0.92 -1.76 -5.29
C ALA A 34 2.37 -2.06 -5.67
N ALA A 35 2.87 -3.27 -5.40
CA ALA A 35 4.20 -3.70 -5.81
C ALA A 35 4.20 -4.34 -7.20
N ASN A 36 3.29 -5.29 -7.44
CA ASN A 36 3.32 -6.14 -8.63
C ASN A 36 3.09 -5.37 -9.94
N ARG A 37 2.25 -4.33 -9.94
CA ARG A 37 2.03 -3.53 -11.17
C ARG A 37 3.28 -2.75 -11.56
N LEU A 38 4.01 -2.24 -10.56
CA LEU A 38 5.27 -1.54 -10.78
C LEU A 38 6.36 -2.52 -11.23
N SER A 39 6.44 -3.70 -10.59
CA SER A 39 7.34 -4.76 -11.02
C SER A 39 7.07 -5.19 -12.47
N HIS A 40 5.80 -5.38 -12.84
CA HIS A 40 5.42 -5.70 -14.21
C HIS A 40 5.78 -4.57 -15.20
N PHE A 41 5.48 -3.32 -14.85
CA PHE A 41 5.72 -2.17 -15.73
C PHE A 41 7.22 -1.93 -15.99
N PHE A 42 8.05 -2.08 -14.96
CA PHE A 42 9.50 -1.89 -15.06
C PHE A 42 10.28 -3.18 -15.37
N ASP A 43 9.60 -4.29 -15.66
CA ASP A 43 10.19 -5.63 -15.88
C ASP A 43 11.13 -6.08 -14.74
N LEU A 44 10.76 -5.76 -13.49
CA LEU A 44 11.53 -6.15 -12.31
C LEU A 44 11.30 -7.63 -12.00
N ARG A 45 12.37 -8.42 -12.04
CA ARG A 45 12.32 -9.88 -11.79
C ARG A 45 12.76 -10.30 -10.38
N GLY A 46 13.10 -9.34 -9.52
CA GLY A 46 13.39 -9.58 -8.10
C GLY A 46 12.12 -9.67 -7.22
N PRO A 47 12.26 -9.68 -5.89
CA PRO A 47 11.15 -9.71 -4.95
C PRO A 47 10.15 -8.59 -5.21
N SER A 48 8.85 -8.90 -5.13
CA SER A 48 7.75 -7.96 -5.36
C SER A 48 6.76 -8.07 -4.21
N MET A 49 6.86 -7.15 -3.24
CA MET A 49 6.14 -7.25 -1.97
C MET A 49 5.40 -5.96 -1.65
N ALA A 50 4.10 -6.07 -1.43
CA ALA A 50 3.34 -5.05 -0.73
C ALA A 50 3.41 -5.31 0.78
N ILE A 51 3.71 -4.28 1.55
CA ILE A 51 3.92 -4.35 2.99
C ILE A 51 2.91 -3.41 3.64
N ASP A 52 2.33 -3.86 4.73
CA ASP A 52 1.45 -3.08 5.59
C ASP A 52 1.80 -3.38 7.05
N THR A 53 2.36 -2.38 7.73
CA THR A 53 2.62 -2.38 9.18
C THR A 53 2.05 -1.12 9.83
N GLY A 54 1.00 -0.55 9.23
CA GLY A 54 0.45 0.74 9.66
C GLY A 54 1.35 1.92 9.30
N CYS A 55 1.46 2.89 10.21
CA CYS A 55 2.21 4.14 9.99
C CYS A 55 3.70 3.94 9.65
N SER A 56 4.27 2.78 9.99
CA SER A 56 5.68 2.45 9.71
C SER A 56 5.87 1.74 8.35
N THR A 57 4.81 1.51 7.59
CA THR A 57 4.82 0.63 6.40
C THR A 57 5.95 0.93 5.41
N THR A 58 6.16 2.20 5.05
CA THR A 58 7.20 2.59 4.09
C THR A 58 8.62 2.37 4.65
N LEU A 59 8.80 2.57 5.96
CA LEU A 59 10.08 2.30 6.62
C LEU A 59 10.34 0.79 6.76
N THR A 60 9.29 0.00 7.02
CA THR A 60 9.41 -1.45 7.01
C THR A 60 9.70 -1.99 5.61
N ALA A 61 9.10 -1.42 4.57
CA ALA A 61 9.42 -1.73 3.18
C ALA A 61 10.87 -1.40 2.84
N LEU A 62 11.37 -0.26 3.30
CA LEU A 62 12.79 0.10 3.19
C LEU A 62 13.69 -0.90 3.92
N HIS A 63 13.33 -1.29 5.15
CA HIS A 63 14.08 -2.27 5.91
C HIS A 63 14.20 -3.61 5.16
N GLN A 64 13.09 -4.12 4.63
CA GLN A 64 13.06 -5.37 3.87
C GLN A 64 13.88 -5.26 2.58
N ALA A 65 13.80 -4.14 1.87
CA ALA A 65 14.64 -3.89 0.68
C ALA A 65 16.13 -3.93 1.02
N CYS A 66 16.54 -3.30 2.12
CA CYS A 66 17.91 -3.36 2.59
C CYS A 66 18.34 -4.77 3.00
N GLN A 67 17.46 -5.57 3.60
CA GLN A 67 17.75 -6.98 3.90
C GLN A 67 17.99 -7.77 2.62
N SER A 68 17.11 -7.63 1.63
CA SER A 68 17.19 -8.34 0.34
C SER A 68 18.50 -8.04 -0.41
N LEU A 69 18.97 -6.78 -0.37
CA LEU A 69 20.27 -6.40 -0.91
C LEU A 69 21.44 -7.03 -0.13
N ARG A 70 21.37 -7.06 1.21
CA ARG A 70 22.44 -7.62 2.06
C ARG A 70 22.55 -9.14 1.96
N THR A 71 21.43 -9.84 1.76
CA THR A 71 21.41 -11.30 1.64
C THR A 71 21.73 -11.78 0.22
N GLY A 72 21.86 -10.87 -0.75
CA GLY A 72 22.09 -11.21 -2.15
C GLY A 72 20.85 -11.78 -2.85
N GLU A 73 19.66 -11.60 -2.27
CA GLU A 73 18.39 -11.95 -2.93
C GLU A 73 18.06 -10.97 -4.06
N SER A 74 18.62 -9.75 -4.02
CA SER A 74 18.51 -8.75 -5.09
C SER A 74 19.79 -7.94 -5.23
N ASP A 75 20.15 -7.59 -6.47
CA ASP A 75 21.26 -6.65 -6.76
C ASP A 75 20.80 -5.19 -6.78
N MET A 76 19.49 -4.98 -6.96
CA MET A 76 18.84 -3.67 -6.96
C MET A 76 17.44 -3.80 -6.37
N SER A 77 17.07 -2.84 -5.53
CA SER A 77 15.75 -2.78 -4.90
C SER A 77 15.14 -1.40 -5.06
N ILE A 78 13.87 -1.35 -5.48
CA ILE A 78 13.04 -0.14 -5.50
C ILE A 78 12.10 -0.18 -4.30
N VAL A 79 12.01 0.96 -3.60
CA VAL A 79 11.10 1.16 -2.48
C VAL A 79 10.19 2.33 -2.80
N GLY A 80 8.89 2.15 -2.57
CA GLY A 80 7.91 3.21 -2.73
C GLY A 80 6.81 3.07 -1.69
N GLY A 81 6.11 4.16 -1.43
CA GLY A 81 4.91 4.10 -0.61
C GLY A 81 4.02 5.31 -0.82
N ALA A 82 2.72 5.07 -0.76
CA ALA A 82 1.70 6.11 -0.94
C ALA A 82 0.51 5.78 -0.06
N ASN A 83 -0.12 6.83 0.47
CA ASN A 83 -1.32 6.72 1.28
C ASN A 83 -2.24 7.91 0.94
N VAL A 84 -3.52 7.64 0.73
CA VAL A 84 -4.53 8.64 0.41
C VAL A 84 -5.79 8.33 1.22
N MET A 85 -6.23 9.30 2.02
CA MET A 85 -7.49 9.24 2.76
C MET A 85 -8.59 9.87 1.92
N ILE A 86 -9.58 9.06 1.51
CA ILE A 86 -10.64 9.49 0.59
C ILE A 86 -12.02 9.40 1.24
N ASN A 87 -12.19 8.54 2.25
CA ASN A 87 -13.40 8.53 3.07
C ASN A 87 -13.13 9.17 4.44
N SER A 88 -14.21 9.61 5.08
CA SER A 88 -14.16 10.13 6.45
C SER A 88 -14.20 9.05 7.53
N ASP A 89 -14.49 7.80 7.19
CA ASP A 89 -14.76 6.73 8.15
C ASP A 89 -13.53 6.46 9.02
N ILE A 90 -12.33 6.44 8.40
CA ILE A 90 -11.07 6.26 9.14
C ILE A 90 -10.80 7.47 10.04
N PHE A 91 -11.00 8.68 9.52
CA PHE A 91 -10.80 9.91 10.28
C PHE A 91 -11.73 9.96 11.51
N VAL A 92 -13.03 9.73 11.33
CA VAL A 92 -14.03 9.70 12.43
C VAL A 92 -13.68 8.63 13.46
N THR A 93 -13.28 7.45 13.00
CA THR A 93 -12.85 6.36 13.89
C THR A 93 -11.63 6.79 14.71
N MET A 94 -10.61 7.36 14.08
CA MET A 94 -9.42 7.86 14.78
C MET A 94 -9.74 9.02 15.74
N SER A 95 -10.69 9.91 15.40
CA SER A 95 -11.16 10.98 16.30
C SER A 95 -11.83 10.42 17.54
N SER A 96 -12.67 9.39 17.38
CA SER A 96 -13.33 8.73 18.52
C SER A 96 -12.35 8.04 19.47
N LEU A 97 -11.16 7.68 18.96
CA LEU A 97 -10.05 7.09 19.72
C LEU A 97 -9.07 8.15 20.26
N GLN A 98 -9.33 9.45 20.05
CA GLN A 98 -8.43 10.56 20.41
C GLN A 98 -7.03 10.47 19.75
N TYR A 99 -6.95 9.88 18.56
CA TYR A 99 -5.69 9.74 17.80
C TYR A 99 -5.42 10.91 16.86
N VAL A 100 -6.44 11.71 16.56
CA VAL A 100 -6.31 12.96 15.80
C VAL A 100 -6.72 14.14 16.69
N ASP A 101 -5.99 15.25 16.57
CA ASP A 101 -6.25 16.43 17.38
C ASP A 101 -7.61 17.04 17.00
N SER A 102 -8.37 17.48 18.00
CA SER A 102 -9.80 17.80 17.87
C SER A 102 -10.08 19.21 17.29
N LEU A 103 -9.16 19.76 16.50
CA LEU A 103 -9.16 21.16 16.08
C LEU A 103 -9.16 21.31 14.55
N ILE A 104 -10.25 20.84 13.94
CA ILE A 104 -10.78 21.32 12.65
C ILE A 104 -12.30 21.29 12.72
#